data_AF-A0A7D4BUC1-F1
#
_entry.id   AF-A0A7D4BUC1-F1
#
_cell.length_a   1.000
_cell.length_b   1.000
_cell.length_c   1.000
_cell.angle_alpha   90.00
_cell.angle_beta   90.00
_cell.angle_gamma   90.00
#
_symmetry.space_group_name_H-M   'P 1'
#
loop_
_entity.id
_entity.type
_entity.pdbx_description
1 polymer ?
#
loop_
_entity_poly.entity_id
_entity_poly.type
_entity_poly.pdbx_seq_one_letter_code
_entity_poly.pdbx_strand_id
1 'polypeptide(L)'
;MLQRYDYDKQKLLYFRPGPDITCHAEVSPGKWSYVHPDQPPLFVGGDATLSQYTTQLNYPQAAISRNIQGKVVVGFLIDTLGHTSNHHLVQRIGGGCDEEALRVAQLVPNQWIPARVGHRAVPVEYELPLNFRLAQP
;
A
#
# COMPACT_ATOMS: atom_id res chain seq x y z
N MET A 1 -18.26 9.89 3.87
CA MET A 1 -17.02 9.44 4.52
C MET A 1 -16.83 7.96 4.20
N LEU A 2 -15.71 7.62 3.57
CA LEU A 2 -15.41 6.26 3.06
C LEU A 2 -14.93 5.30 4.17
N GLN A 3 -14.43 5.83 5.29
CA GLN A 3 -13.94 5.05 6.43
C GLN A 3 -14.02 5.86 7.74
N ARG A 4 -14.21 5.19 8.89
CA ARG A 4 -14.12 5.76 10.25
C ARG A 4 -13.29 4.84 11.14
N TYR A 5 -12.36 5.40 11.90
CA TYR A 5 -11.38 4.67 12.69
C TYR A 5 -11.48 5.04 14.18
N ASP A 6 -11.26 4.07 15.07
CA ASP A 6 -11.03 4.25 16.50
C ASP A 6 -9.51 4.12 16.75
N TYR A 7 -8.85 5.26 16.94
CA TYR A 7 -7.40 5.34 17.12
C TYR A 7 -6.92 4.78 18.46
N ASP A 8 -7.76 4.82 19.50
CA ASP A 8 -7.41 4.32 20.84
C ASP A 8 -7.45 2.80 20.90
N LYS A 9 -8.33 2.17 20.11
CA LYS A 9 -8.52 0.71 20.10
C LYS A 9 -7.90 0.01 18.90
N GLN A 10 -7.21 0.76 18.06
CA GLN A 10 -6.72 0.33 16.75
C GLN A 10 -7.79 -0.42 15.93
N LYS A 11 -9.06 0.04 16.00
CA LYS A 11 -10.21 -0.70 15.48
C LYS A 11 -10.90 0.08 14.38
N LEU A 12 -11.12 -0.58 13.25
CA LEU A 12 -11.97 -0.06 12.18
C LEU A 12 -13.43 0.01 12.68
N LEU A 13 -14.02 1.22 12.67
CA LEU A 13 -15.42 1.42 13.05
C LEU A 13 -16.37 1.32 11.87
N TYR A 14 -15.93 1.75 10.68
CA TYR A 14 -16.74 1.71 9.47
C TYR A 14 -15.84 1.75 8.23
N PHE A 15 -16.09 0.90 7.25
CA PHE A 15 -15.54 0.97 5.91
C PHE A 15 -16.69 0.70 4.97
N ARG A 16 -16.89 1.53 3.93
CA ARG A 16 -17.75 1.15 2.80
C ARG A 16 -16.84 0.55 1.75
N PRO A 17 -16.83 -0.78 1.57
CA PRO A 17 -16.16 -1.36 0.43
C PRO A 17 -16.82 -0.81 -0.83
N GLY A 18 -16.01 -0.41 -1.81
CA GLY A 18 -16.49 -0.46 -3.20
C GLY A 18 -16.89 -1.90 -3.50
N PRO A 19 -17.91 -2.14 -4.34
CA PRO A 19 -18.47 -3.47 -4.58
C PRO A 19 -17.45 -4.53 -5.04
N ASP A 20 -16.29 -4.12 -5.55
CA ASP A 20 -15.32 -5.01 -6.18
C ASP A 20 -13.90 -4.96 -5.56
N ILE A 21 -13.78 -4.62 -4.28
CA ILE A 21 -12.46 -4.67 -3.63
C ILE A 21 -12.07 -6.14 -3.46
N THR A 22 -11.04 -6.53 -4.18
CA THR A 22 -10.37 -7.83 -4.03
C THR A 22 -8.97 -7.59 -3.49
N CYS A 23 -8.50 -8.51 -2.64
CA CYS A 23 -7.11 -8.53 -2.20
C CYS A 23 -6.49 -9.86 -2.60
N HIS A 24 -5.22 -9.83 -2.99
CA HIS A 24 -4.43 -11.03 -3.20
C HIS A 24 -4.00 -11.56 -1.83
N ALA A 25 -4.69 -12.61 -1.37
CA ALA A 25 -4.54 -13.14 -0.01
C ALA A 25 -4.09 -14.60 -0.04
N GLU A 26 -3.36 -15.00 1.00
CA GLU A 26 -3.03 -16.39 1.25
C GLU A 26 -4.21 -17.09 1.93
N VAL A 27 -4.95 -17.91 1.17
CA VAL A 27 -6.15 -18.63 1.66
C VAL A 27 -5.76 -19.91 2.40
N SER A 28 -4.64 -20.52 2.00
CA SER A 28 -4.01 -21.65 2.68
C SER A 28 -2.50 -21.56 2.50
N PRO A 29 -1.68 -22.18 3.37
CA PRO A 29 -0.22 -22.08 3.27
C PRO A 29 0.28 -22.38 1.84
N GLY A 30 0.94 -21.40 1.22
CA GLY A 30 1.48 -21.45 -0.15
C GLY A 30 0.47 -21.21 -1.27
N LYS A 31 -0.82 -21.00 -0.97
CA LYS A 31 -1.88 -20.81 -1.97
C LYS A 31 -2.44 -19.39 -1.89
N TRP A 32 -2.09 -18.61 -2.90
CA TRP A 32 -2.51 -17.24 -3.07
C TRP A 32 -3.69 -17.14 -4.04
N SER A 33 -4.68 -16.31 -3.72
CA SER A 33 -5.84 -16.08 -4.57
C SER A 33 -6.44 -14.71 -4.34
N TYR A 34 -7.11 -14.18 -5.35
CA TYR A 34 -7.92 -12.98 -5.21
C TYR A 34 -9.22 -13.33 -4.50
N VAL A 35 -9.43 -12.69 -3.35
CA VAL A 35 -10.62 -12.89 -2.52
C VAL A 35 -11.27 -11.55 -2.21
N HIS A 36 -12.57 -11.59 -1.93
CA HIS A 36 -13.28 -10.45 -1.35
C HIS A 36 -13.11 -10.50 0.16
N PRO A 37 -12.32 -9.59 0.77
CA PRO A 37 -12.13 -9.60 2.21
C PRO A 37 -13.35 -9.02 2.92
N ASP A 38 -13.67 -9.57 4.09
CA ASP A 38 -14.62 -8.95 5.03
C ASP A 38 -14.08 -7.59 5.49
N GLN A 39 -12.76 -7.49 5.60
CA GLN A 39 -12.03 -6.28 5.95
C GLN A 39 -10.72 -6.23 5.15
N PRO A 40 -10.47 -5.19 4.33
CA PRO A 40 -9.18 -5.04 3.64
C PRO A 40 -8.05 -4.73 4.64
N PRO A 41 -6.79 -4.84 4.21
CA PRO A 41 -5.69 -4.30 5.00
C PRO A 41 -5.81 -2.78 5.10
N LEU A 42 -5.52 -2.24 6.29
CA LEU A 42 -5.67 -0.82 6.56
C LEU A 42 -4.48 -0.29 7.33
N PHE A 43 -3.95 0.86 6.92
CA PHE A 43 -2.89 1.53 7.67
C PHE A 43 -3.47 2.25 8.89
N VAL A 44 -2.82 2.11 10.05
CA VAL A 44 -3.17 2.86 11.27
C VAL A 44 -2.86 4.35 11.02
N GLY A 45 -3.85 5.24 11.15
CA GLY A 45 -3.74 6.60 10.60
C GLY A 45 -4.64 6.84 9.39
N GLY A 46 -5.01 5.77 8.70
CA GLY A 46 -5.74 5.82 7.43
C GLY A 46 -4.92 6.44 6.30
N ASP A 47 -5.59 6.70 5.19
CA ASP A 47 -4.97 7.21 3.96
C ASP A 47 -4.28 8.56 4.15
N ALA A 48 -4.78 9.39 5.08
CA ALA A 48 -4.21 10.70 5.36
C ALA A 48 -2.78 10.58 5.91
N THR A 49 -2.54 9.70 6.89
CA THR A 49 -1.21 9.47 7.43
C THR A 49 -0.31 8.75 6.42
N LEU A 50 -0.87 7.77 5.69
CA LEU A 50 -0.10 7.08 4.65
C LEU A 50 0.40 8.05 3.57
N SER A 51 -0.41 9.04 3.19
CA SER A 51 -0.02 10.06 2.20
C SER A 51 1.14 10.95 2.66
N GLN A 52 1.38 11.11 3.96
CA GLN A 52 2.55 11.85 4.46
C GLN A 52 3.87 11.17 4.11
N TYR A 53 3.87 9.84 3.95
CA TYR A 53 5.03 9.11 3.47
C TYR A 53 5.19 9.27 1.96
N THR A 54 4.10 9.23 1.20
CA THR A 54 4.16 9.42 -0.25
C THR A 54 4.56 10.85 -0.63
N THR A 55 4.33 11.85 0.22
CA THR A 55 4.86 13.21 0.02
C THR A 55 6.37 13.33 0.24
N GLN A 56 7.03 12.34 0.87
CA GLN A 56 8.48 12.30 1.04
C GLN A 56 9.22 11.75 -0.20
N LEU A 57 8.52 11.56 -1.31
CA LEU A 57 9.10 11.18 -2.59
C LEU A 57 10.04 12.27 -3.10
N ASN A 58 11.31 11.94 -3.26
CA ASN A 58 12.30 12.77 -3.91
C ASN A 58 12.36 12.45 -5.40
N TYR A 59 12.01 13.42 -6.23
CA TYR A 59 12.11 13.24 -7.68
C TYR A 59 13.58 13.23 -8.12
N PRO A 60 14.11 12.11 -8.67
CA PRO A 60 15.50 12.04 -9.10
C PRO A 60 15.77 13.02 -10.24
N GLN A 61 16.91 13.72 -10.19
CA GLN A 61 17.31 14.67 -11.23
C GLN A 61 17.37 14.03 -12.62
N ALA A 62 17.83 12.78 -12.72
CA ALA A 62 17.86 12.05 -13.98
C ALA A 62 16.46 11.84 -14.59
N ALA A 63 15.43 11.61 -13.77
CA ALA A 63 14.05 11.48 -14.23
C ALA A 63 13.48 12.85 -14.65
N ILE A 64 13.83 13.93 -13.94
CA ILE A 64 13.46 15.31 -14.31
C ILE A 64 14.06 15.67 -15.67
N SER A 65 15.39 15.52 -15.85
CA SER A 65 16.08 15.88 -17.09
C SER A 65 15.60 15.10 -18.32
N ARG A 66 15.06 13.90 -18.09
CA ARG A 66 14.53 13.01 -19.14
C ARG A 66 13.01 13.09 -19.30
N ASN A 67 12.34 13.99 -18.58
CA ASN A 67 10.87 14.11 -18.56
C ASN A 67 10.15 12.78 -18.26
N ILE A 68 10.76 11.90 -17.46
CA ILE A 68 10.17 10.60 -17.10
C ILE A 68 9.12 10.87 -16.04
N GLN A 69 7.85 10.55 -16.33
CA GLN A 69 6.72 10.68 -15.42
C GLN A 69 5.91 9.38 -15.42
N GLY A 70 5.12 9.16 -14.37
CA GLY A 70 4.20 8.03 -14.33
C GLY A 70 3.92 7.54 -12.92
N LYS A 71 3.44 6.30 -12.85
CA LYS A 71 3.10 5.63 -11.60
C LYS A 71 4.06 4.47 -11.39
N VAL A 72 4.78 4.50 -10.27
CA VAL A 72 5.51 3.34 -9.75
C VAL A 72 4.61 2.65 -8.74
N VAL A 73 4.51 1.33 -8.80
CA VAL A 73 3.72 0.56 -7.85
C VAL A 73 4.65 -0.38 -7.10
N VAL A 74 4.66 -0.25 -5.78
CA VAL A 74 5.43 -1.12 -4.88
C VAL A 74 4.48 -2.10 -4.23
N GLY A 75 4.70 -3.39 -4.46
CA GLY A 75 4.01 -4.48 -3.79
C GLY A 75 4.76 -4.89 -2.54
N PHE A 76 4.05 -5.20 -1.46
CA PHE A 76 4.62 -5.80 -0.26
C PHE A 76 3.61 -6.69 0.45
N LEU A 77 4.13 -7.64 1.21
CA LEU A 77 3.34 -8.56 2.01
C LEU A 77 3.02 -7.93 3.36
N ILE A 78 1.75 -7.95 3.76
CA ILE A 78 1.28 -7.65 5.11
C ILE A 78 0.91 -8.98 5.77
N ASP A 79 1.57 -9.31 6.88
CA ASP A 79 1.29 -10.55 7.63
C ASP A 79 0.04 -10.43 8.52
N THR A 80 -0.29 -11.50 9.25
CA THR A 80 -1.43 -11.54 10.17
C THR A 80 -1.26 -10.68 11.43
N LEU A 81 -0.07 -10.14 11.66
CA LEU A 81 0.27 -9.24 12.77
C LEU A 81 0.35 -7.77 12.32
N GLY A 82 0.27 -7.51 11.01
CA GLY A 82 0.40 -6.16 10.45
C GLY A 82 1.82 -5.72 10.13
N HIS A 83 2.79 -6.64 10.11
CA HIS A 83 4.15 -6.34 9.67
C HIS A 83 4.26 -6.42 8.15
N THR A 84 5.05 -5.51 7.57
CA THR A 84 5.33 -5.51 6.14
C THR A 84 6.63 -6.25 5.84
N SER A 85 6.65 -6.96 4.72
CA SER A 85 7.83 -7.68 4.22
C SER A 85 7.78 -7.83 2.70
N ASN A 86 8.85 -8.34 2.10
CA ASN A 86 8.91 -8.62 0.66
C ASN A 86 8.54 -7.44 -0.25
N HIS A 87 9.11 -6.26 0.03
CA HIS A 87 8.91 -5.07 -0.80
C HIS A 87 9.55 -5.28 -2.18
N HIS A 88 8.75 -5.16 -3.24
CA HIS A 88 9.18 -5.34 -4.61
C HIS A 88 8.42 -4.41 -5.57
N LEU A 89 8.99 -4.20 -6.75
CA LEU A 89 8.40 -3.33 -7.76
C LEU A 89 7.45 -4.12 -8.67
N VAL A 90 6.17 -3.77 -8.63
CA VAL A 90 5.12 -4.31 -9.50
C VAL A 90 5.07 -3.53 -10.82
N GLN A 91 5.14 -2.20 -10.74
CA GLN A 91 5.18 -1.31 -11.91
C GLN A 91 6.36 -0.36 -11.80
N ARG A 92 7.10 -0.20 -12.88
CA ARG A 92 8.33 0.60 -12.96
C ARG A 92 8.23 1.70 -14.01
N ILE A 93 8.96 2.79 -13.80
CA ILE A 93 9.12 3.87 -14.78
C ILE A 93 10.59 4.21 -15.06
N GLY A 94 11.51 3.78 -14.19
CA GLY A 94 12.94 4.02 -14.34
C GLY A 94 13.39 5.44 -13.99
N GLY A 95 14.63 5.78 -14.37
CA GLY A 95 15.20 7.11 -14.13
C GLY A 95 15.57 7.41 -12.66
N GLY A 96 15.64 6.39 -11.80
CA GLY A 96 15.85 6.53 -10.36
C GLY A 96 14.57 6.54 -9.53
N CYS A 97 13.40 6.62 -10.18
CA CYS A 97 12.11 6.71 -9.48
C CYS A 97 11.73 5.38 -8.83
N ASP A 98 12.20 4.27 -9.38
CA ASP A 98 11.93 2.93 -8.89
C ASP A 98 12.61 2.69 -7.52
N GLU A 99 13.87 3.10 -7.40
CA GLU A 99 14.67 3.03 -6.17
C GLU A 99 14.11 3.96 -5.09
N GLU A 100 13.72 5.17 -5.47
CA GLU A 100 13.09 6.11 -4.54
C GLU A 100 11.74 5.59 -4.04
N ALA A 101 10.94 5.01 -4.92
CA ALA A 101 9.66 4.43 -4.55
C ALA A 101 9.82 3.29 -3.55
N LEU A 102 10.80 2.41 -3.76
CA LEU A 102 11.14 1.35 -2.81
C LEU A 102 11.57 1.92 -1.45
N ARG A 103 12.41 2.95 -1.44
CA ARG A 103 12.84 3.63 -0.20
C ARG A 103 11.65 4.18 0.57
N VAL A 104 10.75 4.88 -0.09
CA VAL A 104 9.54 5.45 0.54
C VAL A 104 8.62 4.36 1.08
N ALA A 105 8.40 3.28 0.33
CA ALA A 105 7.60 2.16 0.80
C ALA A 105 8.20 1.51 2.07
N GLN A 106 9.53 1.39 2.15
CA GLN A 106 10.22 0.85 3.32
C GLN A 106 10.23 1.81 4.54
N LEU A 107 9.99 3.10 4.34
CA LEU A 107 9.83 4.06 5.43
C LEU A 107 8.45 3.98 6.09
N VAL A 108 7.47 3.39 5.41
CA VAL A 108 6.14 3.20 6.00
C VAL A 108 6.27 2.23 7.18
N PRO A 109 5.84 2.63 8.39
CA PRO A 109 6.02 1.80 9.57
C PRO A 109 5.12 0.55 9.51
N ASN A 110 5.48 -0.46 10.29
CA ASN A 110 4.73 -1.70 10.48
C ASN A 110 3.47 -1.48 11.35
N GLN A 111 2.60 -0.56 10.95
CA GLN A 111 1.37 -0.23 11.64
C GLN A 111 0.19 -0.51 10.72
N TRP A 112 0.06 -1.76 10.32
CA TRP A 112 -1.04 -2.22 9.49
C TRP A 112 -2.02 -3.06 10.30
N ILE A 113 -3.29 -2.92 9.97
CA ILE A 113 -4.32 -3.83 10.40
C ILE A 113 -4.43 -4.87 9.29
N PRO A 114 -4.28 -6.16 9.62
CA PRO A 114 -4.32 -7.21 8.62
C PRO A 114 -5.70 -7.30 7.97
N ALA A 115 -5.72 -7.82 6.75
CA ALA A 115 -6.97 -8.17 6.10
C ALA A 115 -7.66 -9.33 6.84
N ARG A 116 -8.98 -9.38 6.76
CA ARG A 116 -9.77 -10.49 7.27
C ARG A 116 -10.63 -11.11 6.18
N VAL A 117 -10.60 -12.44 6.14
CA VAL A 117 -11.40 -13.27 5.24
C VAL A 117 -12.02 -14.39 6.08
N GLY A 118 -13.34 -14.52 6.06
CA GLY A 118 -14.05 -15.45 6.92
C GLY A 118 -13.75 -15.22 8.41
N HIS A 119 -13.69 -13.95 8.83
CA HIS A 119 -13.32 -13.50 10.18
C HIS A 119 -11.89 -13.82 10.66
N ARG A 120 -11.06 -14.48 9.84
CA ARG A 120 -9.66 -14.80 10.16
C ARG A 120 -8.71 -13.78 9.56
N ALA A 121 -7.68 -13.40 10.30
CA ALA A 121 -6.59 -12.59 9.75
C ALA A 121 -5.81 -13.43 8.74
N VAL A 122 -5.57 -12.88 7.56
CA VAL A 122 -4.83 -13.56 6.48
C VAL A 122 -3.69 -12.68 5.98
N PRO A 123 -2.55 -13.26 5.60
CA PRO A 123 -1.50 -12.55 4.88
C PRO A 123 -2.03 -12.05 3.54
N VAL A 124 -1.69 -10.81 3.19
CA VAL A 124 -2.12 -10.19 1.92
C VAL A 124 -1.00 -9.42 1.27
N GLU A 125 -1.02 -9.40 -0.05
CA GLU A 125 -0.19 -8.51 -0.84
C GLU A 125 -0.91 -7.17 -1.02
N TYR A 126 -0.21 -6.09 -0.64
CA TYR A 126 -0.68 -4.72 -0.76
C TYR A 126 0.16 -3.99 -1.80
N GLU A 127 -0.52 -3.24 -2.66
CA GLU A 127 0.11 -2.41 -3.67
C GLU A 127 0.00 -0.93 -3.29
N LEU A 128 1.15 -0.29 -3.10
CA LEU A 128 1.25 1.14 -2.85
C LEU A 128 1.59 1.88 -4.15
N PRO A 129 0.63 2.62 -4.76
CA PRO A 129 0.90 3.44 -5.93
C PRO A 129 1.57 4.77 -5.55
N LEU A 130 2.70 5.05 -6.17
CA LEU A 130 3.50 6.27 -6.00
C LEU A 130 3.57 7.01 -7.33
N ASN A 131 3.02 8.23 -7.36
CA ASN A 131 2.88 9.01 -8.59
C ASN A 131 4.03 10.02 -8.70
N PHE A 132 4.80 9.91 -9.78
CA PHE A 132 5.82 10.89 -10.17
C PHE A 132 5.23 11.78 -11.26
N ARG A 133 4.97 13.05 -10.90
CA ARG A 133 4.46 14.07 -11.81
C ARG A 133 5.38 15.28 -11.75
N LEU A 134 5.83 15.75 -12.91
CA LEU A 134 6.49 17.05 -12.99
C LEU A 134 5.39 18.10 -12.94
N ALA A 135 5.57 19.13 -12.11
CA ALA A 135 4.77 20.33 -12.22
C ALA A 135 5.00 20.88 -13.63
N GLN A 136 3.95 20.92 -14.45
CA GLN A 136 4.05 21.60 -15.73
C GLN A 136 4.37 23.08 -15.46
N PRO A 137 5.30 23.69 -16.22
CA PRO A 137 5.57 25.12 -16.13
C PRO A 137 4.36 25.96 -16.56
#